data_AF-N6YEE4-F1
#
_entry.id   AF-N6YEE4-F1
#
_cell.length_a   1.000
_cell.length_b   1.000
_cell.length_c   1.000
_cell.angle_alpha   90.00
_cell.angle_beta   90.00
_cell.angle_gamma   90.00
#
_symmetry.space_group_name_H-M   'P 1'
#
loop_
_entity.id
_entity.type
_entity.pdbx_description
1 polymer ?
#
loop_
_entity_poly.entity_id
_entity_poly.type
_entity_poly.pdbx_seq_one_letter_code
_entity_poly.pdbx_strand_id
1 'polypeptide(L)'
;MAAAALRVAFVDSGCAPRHQNCVAAAAAFVLDDRGVRRIEAAPDALGHGCRVADILLHCAPRIDLLVAQVFRERLGTTPLQVAAAIDWAVECGAGLINLSLGLREPRPVLAAACARARAAGVVLCAAAPARGPAVYPAGFAGVLRVTGDARCAPSEIAALGAEHADFGSHVRPLDGTLSGAGASMACAWLSGLAARHLAAAGSADQLHAWLRAQARHHGVDNPGSRTHEQ
;
A
#
# COMPACT_ATOMS: atom_id res chain seq x y z
N MET A 1 -13.88 -22.71 -15.63
CA MET A 1 -13.79 -21.23 -15.57
C MET A 1 -12.40 -20.89 -15.05
N ALA A 2 -11.62 -20.07 -15.75
CA ALA A 2 -10.37 -19.55 -15.20
C ALA A 2 -10.70 -18.71 -13.96
N ALA A 3 -9.96 -18.86 -12.87
CA ALA A 3 -10.14 -18.00 -11.69
C ALA A 3 -9.94 -16.54 -12.11
N ALA A 4 -10.84 -15.65 -11.69
CA ALA A 4 -10.70 -14.21 -11.94
C ALA A 4 -9.39 -13.70 -11.33
N ALA A 5 -8.72 -12.79 -12.04
CA ALA A 5 -7.49 -12.16 -11.55
C ALA A 5 -7.75 -11.43 -10.23
N LEU A 6 -6.77 -11.45 -9.33
CA LEU A 6 -6.83 -10.68 -8.08
C LEU A 6 -6.86 -9.19 -8.41
N ARG A 7 -7.83 -8.46 -7.86
CA ARG A 7 -7.87 -7.00 -7.94
C ARG A 7 -7.10 -6.39 -6.78
N VAL A 8 -6.16 -5.52 -7.10
CA VAL A 8 -5.35 -4.77 -6.14
C VAL A 8 -5.62 -3.29 -6.32
N ALA A 9 -6.15 -2.65 -5.28
CA ALA A 9 -6.29 -1.22 -5.28
C ALA A 9 -5.05 -0.54 -4.73
N PHE A 10 -4.78 0.67 -5.22
CA PHE A 10 -3.87 1.58 -4.54
C PHE A 10 -4.48 2.97 -4.44
N VAL A 11 -4.33 3.59 -3.28
CA VAL A 11 -4.85 4.92 -2.96
C VAL A 11 -3.69 5.91 -3.02
N ASP A 12 -3.58 6.67 -4.12
CA ASP A 12 -2.39 7.46 -4.42
C ASP A 12 -2.65 8.60 -5.44
N SER A 13 -1.67 8.98 -6.27
CA SER A 13 -1.74 10.09 -7.23
C SER A 13 -2.22 9.71 -8.63
N GLY A 14 -2.58 8.45 -8.86
CA GLY A 14 -3.08 7.94 -10.14
C GLY A 14 -2.07 7.05 -10.86
N CYS A 15 -2.26 6.85 -12.16
CA CYS A 15 -1.34 6.11 -13.02
C CYS A 15 -1.11 6.79 -14.38
N ALA A 16 -0.05 6.40 -15.07
CA ALA A 16 0.23 6.80 -16.46
C ALA A 16 -0.44 5.85 -17.50
N PRO A 17 -0.63 6.29 -18.76
CA PRO A 17 -1.20 5.47 -19.84
C PRO A 17 -0.53 4.11 -20.05
N ARG A 18 0.77 3.98 -19.75
CA ARG A 18 1.49 2.70 -19.84
C ARG A 18 0.89 1.57 -18.97
N HIS A 19 0.12 1.91 -17.94
CA HIS A 19 -0.52 0.93 -17.06
C HIS A 19 -1.93 0.54 -17.51
N GLN A 20 -2.51 1.22 -18.51
CA GLN A 20 -3.94 1.13 -18.83
C GLN A 20 -4.43 -0.30 -19.07
N ASN A 21 -3.59 -1.17 -19.66
CA ASN A 21 -3.94 -2.55 -19.96
C ASN A 21 -4.11 -3.42 -18.70
N CYS A 22 -3.60 -2.96 -17.55
CA CYS A 22 -3.73 -3.63 -16.26
C CYS A 22 -4.73 -2.92 -15.34
N VAL A 23 -5.34 -1.80 -15.76
CA VAL A 23 -6.27 -1.02 -14.92
C VAL A 23 -7.70 -1.46 -15.20
N ALA A 24 -8.33 -2.11 -14.24
CA ALA A 24 -9.73 -2.54 -14.35
C ALA A 24 -10.71 -1.40 -14.05
N ALA A 25 -10.35 -0.48 -13.14
CA ALA A 25 -11.12 0.73 -12.87
C ALA A 25 -10.23 1.82 -12.27
N ALA A 26 -10.62 3.08 -12.50
CA ALA A 26 -9.97 4.24 -11.92
C ALA A 26 -11.01 5.30 -11.50
N ALA A 27 -10.78 5.97 -10.38
CA ALA A 27 -11.60 7.09 -9.92
C ALA A 27 -10.78 8.07 -9.08
N ALA A 28 -11.13 9.35 -9.11
CA ALA A 28 -10.58 10.37 -8.22
C ALA A 28 -11.59 10.77 -7.15
N PHE A 29 -11.08 11.10 -5.96
CA PHE A 29 -11.89 11.52 -4.82
C PHE A 29 -11.50 12.94 -4.43
N VAL A 30 -12.37 13.89 -4.72
CA VAL A 30 -12.16 15.32 -4.49
C VAL A 30 -13.08 15.82 -3.38
N LEU A 31 -12.56 16.64 -2.48
CA LEU A 31 -13.33 17.28 -1.42
C LEU A 31 -13.78 18.67 -1.88
N ASP A 32 -15.06 18.97 -1.74
CA ASP A 32 -15.61 20.32 -1.86
C ASP A 32 -16.59 20.63 -0.71
N ASP A 33 -17.26 21.77 -0.79
CA ASP A 33 -18.18 22.27 0.25
C ASP A 33 -19.36 21.32 0.54
N ARG A 34 -19.66 20.38 -0.37
CA ARG A 34 -20.75 19.41 -0.22
C ARG A 34 -20.25 18.04 0.26
N GLY A 35 -18.95 17.89 0.46
CA GLY A 35 -18.31 16.64 0.87
C GLY A 35 -17.43 16.04 -0.23
N VAL A 36 -17.19 14.73 -0.14
CA VAL A 36 -16.34 14.03 -1.10
C VAL A 36 -17.15 13.64 -2.32
N ARG A 37 -16.69 14.03 -3.50
CA ARG A 37 -17.22 13.57 -4.78
C ARG A 37 -16.24 12.62 -5.46
N ARG A 38 -16.82 11.59 -6.07
CA ARG A 38 -16.13 10.72 -7.02
C ARG A 38 -16.19 11.36 -8.41
N ILE A 39 -15.04 11.50 -9.04
CA ILE A 39 -14.87 11.98 -10.41
C ILE A 39 -13.99 11.00 -11.21
N GLU A 40 -13.83 11.23 -12.50
CA GLU A 40 -12.87 10.49 -13.33
C GLU A 40 -11.43 10.77 -12.87
N ALA A 41 -10.61 9.72 -12.81
CA ALA A 41 -9.20 9.86 -12.48
C ALA A 41 -8.45 10.57 -13.61
N ALA A 42 -7.57 11.50 -13.26
CA ALA A 42 -6.64 12.10 -14.19
C ALA A 42 -5.33 11.29 -14.25
N PRO A 43 -4.55 11.42 -15.34
CA PRO A 43 -3.20 10.89 -15.38
C PRO A 43 -2.36 11.38 -14.19
N ASP A 44 -1.45 10.53 -13.73
CA ASP A 44 -0.58 10.85 -12.59
C ASP A 44 0.41 11.98 -12.92
N ALA A 45 0.14 13.18 -12.39
CA ALA A 45 1.01 14.34 -12.53
C ALA A 45 2.16 14.37 -11.52
N LEU A 46 2.08 13.60 -10.42
CA LEU A 46 3.08 13.59 -9.35
C LEU A 46 4.12 12.47 -9.53
N GLY A 47 3.78 11.44 -10.30
CA GLY A 47 4.62 10.28 -10.57
C GLY A 47 4.71 9.28 -9.41
N HIS A 48 4.19 9.61 -8.23
CA HIS A 48 4.26 8.74 -7.05
C HIS A 48 3.40 7.48 -7.22
N GLY A 49 2.15 7.63 -7.64
CA GLY A 49 1.23 6.52 -7.93
C GLY A 49 1.73 5.64 -9.08
N CYS A 50 2.38 6.21 -10.09
CA CYS A 50 3.06 5.43 -11.13
C CYS A 50 4.14 4.52 -10.56
N ARG A 51 5.01 5.02 -9.67
CA ARG A 51 6.05 4.20 -9.02
C ARG A 51 5.44 3.07 -8.19
N VAL A 52 4.32 3.33 -7.51
CA VAL A 52 3.56 2.31 -6.78
C VAL A 52 3.03 1.24 -7.75
N ALA A 53 2.36 1.65 -8.84
CA ALA A 53 1.83 0.74 -9.85
C ALA A 53 2.93 -0.13 -10.49
N ASP A 54 4.07 0.50 -10.84
CA ASP A 54 5.23 -0.17 -11.41
C ASP A 54 5.71 -1.29 -10.46
N ILE A 55 5.89 -1.02 -9.15
CA ILE A 55 6.29 -2.02 -8.14
C ILE A 55 5.26 -3.16 -8.01
N LEU A 56 3.97 -2.83 -7.91
CA LEU A 56 2.90 -3.82 -7.74
C LEU A 56 2.89 -4.81 -8.92
N LEU A 57 2.95 -4.29 -10.15
CA LEU A 57 2.96 -5.10 -11.36
C LEU A 57 4.26 -5.90 -11.52
N HIS A 58 5.40 -5.37 -11.08
CA HIS A 58 6.65 -6.13 -11.06
C HIS A 58 6.58 -7.34 -10.12
N CYS A 59 5.99 -7.16 -8.93
CA CYS A 59 5.87 -8.25 -7.95
C CYS A 59 4.79 -9.28 -8.33
N ALA A 60 3.69 -8.82 -8.93
CA ALA A 60 2.52 -9.62 -9.25
C ALA A 60 1.97 -9.25 -10.64
N PRO A 61 2.55 -9.76 -11.73
CA PRO A 61 2.26 -9.30 -13.11
C PRO A 61 0.88 -9.71 -13.66
N ARG A 62 0.09 -10.47 -12.89
CA ARG A 62 -1.24 -10.98 -13.31
C ARG A 62 -2.39 -10.41 -12.46
N ILE A 63 -2.17 -9.27 -11.81
CA ILE A 63 -3.21 -8.57 -11.05
C ILE A 63 -3.92 -7.55 -11.92
N ASP A 64 -5.16 -7.25 -11.56
CA ASP A 64 -5.90 -6.11 -12.06
C ASP A 64 -5.77 -4.95 -11.08
N LEU A 65 -5.40 -3.77 -11.55
CA LEU A 65 -5.25 -2.57 -10.74
C LEU A 65 -6.57 -1.80 -10.63
N LEU A 66 -6.87 -1.36 -9.42
CA LEU A 66 -7.92 -0.38 -9.11
C LEU A 66 -7.26 0.92 -8.63
N VAL A 67 -7.41 1.98 -9.41
CA VAL A 67 -6.68 3.24 -9.18
C VAL A 67 -7.58 4.22 -8.44
N ALA A 68 -7.35 4.41 -7.14
CA ALA A 68 -8.07 5.38 -6.33
C ALA A 68 -7.22 6.64 -6.14
N GLN A 69 -7.46 7.66 -6.97
CA GLN A 69 -6.67 8.90 -6.96
C GLN A 69 -7.17 9.86 -5.87
N VAL A 70 -6.32 10.11 -4.87
CA VAL A 70 -6.57 11.08 -3.79
C VAL A 70 -5.57 12.23 -3.79
N PHE A 71 -4.40 12.05 -4.41
CA PHE A 71 -3.44 13.11 -4.67
C PHE A 71 -3.58 13.59 -6.11
N ARG A 72 -3.58 14.91 -6.34
CA ARG A 72 -3.73 15.49 -7.69
C ARG A 72 -2.60 16.47 -8.00
N GLU A 73 -2.67 17.66 -7.42
CA GLU A 73 -1.66 18.71 -7.63
C GLU A 73 -0.51 18.64 -6.61
N ARG A 74 -0.77 18.02 -5.45
CA ARG A 74 0.18 17.86 -4.34
C ARG A 74 -0.13 16.60 -3.54
N LEU A 75 0.85 16.14 -2.76
CA LEU A 75 0.70 15.01 -1.82
C LEU A 75 -0.05 15.42 -0.55
N GLY A 76 -1.26 15.91 -0.72
CA GLY A 76 -2.17 16.27 0.38
C GLY A 76 -3.54 15.64 0.17
N THR A 77 -4.09 15.06 1.22
CA THR A 77 -5.41 14.42 1.20
C THR A 77 -6.09 14.55 2.56
N THR A 78 -7.36 14.17 2.64
CA THR A 78 -8.16 14.21 3.85
C THR A 78 -8.63 12.80 4.26
N PRO A 79 -8.91 12.58 5.56
CA PRO A 79 -9.51 11.34 6.02
C PRO A 79 -10.81 10.97 5.30
N LEU A 80 -11.61 11.95 4.89
CA LEU A 80 -12.85 11.73 4.13
C LEU A 80 -12.57 11.19 2.72
N GLN A 81 -11.60 11.78 2.01
CA GLN A 81 -11.22 11.31 0.67
C GLN A 81 -10.66 9.89 0.71
N VAL A 82 -9.77 9.60 1.66
CA VAL A 82 -9.19 8.26 1.83
C VAL A 82 -10.26 7.24 2.22
N ALA A 83 -11.20 7.59 3.10
CA ALA A 83 -12.31 6.71 3.46
C ALA A 83 -13.17 6.36 2.24
N ALA A 84 -13.57 7.35 1.43
CA ALA A 84 -14.33 7.13 0.21
C ALA A 84 -13.56 6.29 -0.84
N ALA A 85 -12.25 6.50 -0.94
CA ALA A 85 -11.37 5.72 -1.81
C ALA A 85 -11.30 4.24 -1.37
N ILE A 86 -11.22 3.97 -0.07
CA ILE A 86 -11.25 2.61 0.49
C ILE A 86 -12.60 1.94 0.20
N ASP A 87 -13.71 2.62 0.50
CA ASP A 87 -15.05 2.07 0.26
C ASP A 87 -15.26 1.74 -1.23
N TRP A 88 -14.85 2.64 -2.13
CA TRP A 88 -14.90 2.40 -3.57
C TRP A 88 -14.05 1.21 -4.01
N ALA A 89 -12.85 1.06 -3.47
CA ALA A 89 -11.99 -0.08 -3.79
C ALA A 89 -12.66 -1.41 -3.38
N VAL A 90 -13.34 -1.44 -2.23
CA VAL A 90 -14.13 -2.59 -1.78
C VAL A 90 -15.30 -2.86 -2.73
N GLU A 91 -16.04 -1.83 -3.13
CA GLU A 91 -17.14 -1.94 -4.12
C GLU A 91 -16.65 -2.50 -5.47
N CYS A 92 -15.43 -2.14 -5.88
CA CYS A 92 -14.80 -2.68 -7.09
C CYS A 92 -14.23 -4.09 -6.92
N GLY A 93 -14.35 -4.69 -5.73
CA GLY A 93 -13.92 -6.05 -5.43
C GLY A 93 -12.42 -6.19 -5.22
N ALA A 94 -11.77 -5.18 -4.64
CA ALA A 94 -10.37 -5.28 -4.23
C ALA A 94 -10.18 -6.45 -3.25
N GLY A 95 -9.19 -7.30 -3.47
CA GLY A 95 -8.72 -8.28 -2.47
C GLY A 95 -7.62 -7.71 -1.57
N LEU A 96 -6.92 -6.68 -2.05
CA LEU A 96 -5.88 -5.96 -1.33
C LEU A 96 -5.91 -4.47 -1.68
N ILE A 97 -5.69 -3.60 -0.70
CA ILE A 97 -5.54 -2.15 -0.87
C ILE A 97 -4.17 -1.71 -0.32
N ASN A 98 -3.34 -1.14 -1.20
CA ASN A 98 -2.12 -0.45 -0.83
C ASN A 98 -2.39 1.03 -0.52
N LEU A 99 -2.02 1.47 0.67
CA LEU A 99 -2.18 2.84 1.17
C LEU A 99 -0.80 3.44 1.43
N SER A 100 -0.18 3.99 0.38
CA SER A 100 1.13 4.63 0.43
C SER A 100 1.05 6.07 0.96
N LEU A 101 0.37 6.24 2.09
CA LEU A 101 0.07 7.53 2.72
C LEU A 101 -0.09 7.38 4.24
N GLY A 102 -0.04 8.51 4.95
CA GLY A 102 -0.30 8.57 6.38
C GLY A 102 -0.88 9.92 6.81
N LEU A 103 -1.96 9.87 7.57
CA LEU A 103 -2.64 11.02 8.19
C LEU A 103 -2.37 11.03 9.69
N ARG A 104 -2.23 12.21 10.30
CA ARG A 104 -1.78 12.33 11.71
C ARG A 104 -2.81 11.85 12.73
N GLU A 105 -4.09 11.93 12.41
CA GLU A 105 -5.16 11.74 13.38
C GLU A 105 -6.03 10.50 13.10
N PRO A 106 -6.42 9.74 14.15
CA PRO A 106 -7.31 8.58 14.03
C PRO A 106 -8.76 9.01 13.83
N ARG A 107 -9.08 9.62 12.69
CA ARG A 107 -10.43 10.12 12.45
C ARG A 107 -11.43 8.95 12.34
N PRO A 108 -12.59 9.00 13.04
CA PRO A 108 -13.55 7.90 13.06
C PRO A 108 -14.03 7.45 11.67
N VAL A 109 -14.17 8.40 10.73
CA VAL A 109 -14.62 8.08 9.37
C VAL A 109 -13.64 7.16 8.63
N LEU A 110 -12.34 7.38 8.80
CA LEU A 110 -11.30 6.55 8.19
C LEU A 110 -11.19 5.20 8.90
N ALA A 111 -11.30 5.18 10.23
CA ALA A 111 -11.34 3.95 11.01
C ALA A 111 -12.51 3.05 10.58
N ALA A 112 -13.69 3.63 10.39
CA ALA A 112 -14.89 2.91 9.95
C ALA A 112 -14.73 2.33 8.54
N ALA A 113 -14.13 3.08 7.60
CA ALA A 113 -13.83 2.58 6.25
C ALA A 113 -12.85 1.40 6.28
N CYS A 114 -11.77 1.50 7.08
CA CYS A 114 -10.82 0.40 7.25
C CYS A 114 -11.50 -0.84 7.85
N ALA A 115 -12.36 -0.65 8.86
CA ALA A 115 -13.11 -1.73 9.48
C ALA A 115 -14.07 -2.42 8.48
N ARG A 116 -14.78 -1.65 7.65
CA ARG A 116 -15.65 -2.18 6.58
C ARG A 116 -14.87 -2.99 5.55
N ALA A 117 -13.74 -2.46 5.07
CA ALA A 117 -12.89 -3.17 4.11
C ALA A 117 -12.40 -4.51 4.67
N ARG A 118 -11.95 -4.53 5.92
CA ARG A 118 -11.53 -5.76 6.60
C ARG A 118 -12.69 -6.75 6.79
N ALA A 119 -13.87 -6.27 7.16
CA ALA A 119 -15.06 -7.11 7.28
C ALA A 119 -15.48 -7.73 5.94
N ALA A 120 -15.16 -7.09 4.82
CA ALA A 120 -15.32 -7.62 3.47
C ALA A 120 -14.17 -8.55 3.02
N GLY A 121 -13.24 -8.89 3.92
CA GLY A 121 -12.10 -9.78 3.61
C GLY A 121 -10.95 -9.11 2.86
N VAL A 122 -10.96 -7.78 2.74
CA VAL A 122 -9.94 -7.02 2.02
C VAL A 122 -8.72 -6.79 2.90
N VAL A 123 -7.54 -7.13 2.39
CA VAL A 123 -6.26 -6.85 3.06
C VAL A 123 -5.90 -5.39 2.91
N LEU A 124 -5.55 -4.72 4.02
CA LEU A 124 -5.07 -3.34 4.02
C LEU A 124 -3.57 -3.32 4.35
N CYS A 125 -2.76 -2.79 3.44
CA CYS A 125 -1.34 -2.51 3.67
C CYS A 125 -1.15 -1.01 3.70
N ALA A 126 -0.56 -0.46 4.76
CA ALA A 126 -0.36 0.98 4.88
C ALA A 126 1.07 1.34 5.30
N ALA A 127 1.58 2.41 4.70
CA ALA A 127 2.89 2.96 5.03
C ALA A 127 2.92 3.50 6.47
N ALA A 128 3.90 3.04 7.25
CA ALA A 128 4.20 3.50 8.60
C ALA A 128 5.57 4.19 8.61
N PRO A 129 5.71 5.35 9.29
CA PRO A 129 7.00 6.00 9.40
C PRO A 129 7.95 5.16 10.26
N ALA A 130 9.23 5.11 9.88
CA ALA A 130 10.24 4.38 10.66
C ALA A 130 10.52 5.03 12.02
N ARG A 131 10.22 6.33 12.16
CA ARG A 131 10.40 7.13 13.38
C ARG A 131 9.28 8.16 13.49
N GLY A 132 8.93 8.52 14.71
CA GLY A 132 7.90 9.51 15.00
C GLY A 132 6.54 8.89 15.35
N PRO A 133 5.49 9.72 15.46
CA PRO A 133 4.19 9.25 15.88
C PRO A 133 3.55 8.32 14.84
N ALA A 134 2.65 7.47 15.32
CA ALA A 134 1.81 6.66 14.45
C ALA A 134 1.02 7.55 13.48
N VAL A 135 0.81 7.03 12.27
CA VAL A 135 -0.03 7.64 11.24
C VAL A 135 -1.13 6.68 10.86
N TYR A 136 -2.21 7.21 10.30
CA TYR A 136 -3.40 6.46 9.94
C TYR A 136 -3.55 6.45 8.40
N PRO A 137 -3.87 5.30 7.79
CA PRO A 137 -4.53 4.15 8.40
C PRO A 137 -3.61 3.09 9.05
N ALA A 138 -2.28 3.20 8.93
CA ALA A 138 -1.35 2.20 9.52
C ALA A 138 -1.60 1.95 11.02
N GLY A 139 -1.93 2.97 11.80
CA GLY A 139 -2.22 2.84 13.23
C GLY A 139 -3.54 2.13 13.58
N PHE A 140 -4.38 1.74 12.61
CA PHE A 140 -5.63 1.04 12.91
C PHE A 140 -5.44 -0.48 13.03
N ALA A 141 -6.24 -1.09 13.92
CA ALA A 141 -6.19 -2.52 14.18
C ALA A 141 -6.49 -3.35 12.91
N GLY A 142 -5.60 -4.30 12.63
CA GLY A 142 -5.71 -5.22 11.50
C GLY A 142 -5.38 -4.63 10.14
N VAL A 143 -4.78 -3.43 10.10
CA VAL A 143 -4.02 -2.93 8.95
C VAL A 143 -2.59 -3.45 9.06
N LEU A 144 -2.02 -3.98 7.97
CA LEU A 144 -0.61 -4.37 7.91
C LEU A 144 0.26 -3.11 7.83
N ARG A 145 1.06 -2.88 8.87
CA ARG A 145 1.92 -1.70 9.01
C ARG A 145 3.27 -1.97 8.37
N VAL A 146 3.60 -1.22 7.33
CA VAL A 146 4.80 -1.44 6.54
C VAL A 146 5.71 -0.22 6.62
N THR A 147 6.96 -0.44 7.02
CA THR A 147 7.99 0.61 7.02
C THR A 147 9.16 0.25 6.12
N GLY A 148 10.06 1.20 5.92
CA GLY A 148 11.30 0.97 5.20
C GLY A 148 12.33 0.23 6.02
N ASP A 149 13.02 -0.74 5.43
CA ASP A 149 14.13 -1.44 6.08
C ASP A 149 15.35 -1.48 5.15
N ALA A 150 16.46 -0.92 5.62
CA ALA A 150 17.68 -0.79 4.83
C ALA A 150 18.38 -2.14 4.57
N ARG A 151 18.02 -3.20 5.30
CA ARG A 151 18.55 -4.55 5.08
C ARG A 151 17.93 -5.20 3.86
N CYS A 152 16.69 -4.84 3.52
CA CYS A 152 15.92 -5.49 2.46
C CYS A 152 16.39 -5.05 1.06
N ALA A 153 16.82 -6.01 0.26
CA ALA A 153 16.92 -5.86 -1.19
C ALA A 153 15.51 -5.82 -1.84
N PRO A 154 15.40 -5.46 -3.14
CA PRO A 154 14.12 -5.54 -3.86
C PRO A 154 13.45 -6.91 -3.68
N SER A 155 12.13 -6.92 -3.44
CA SER A 155 11.33 -8.11 -3.12
C SER A 155 11.67 -8.85 -1.82
N GLU A 156 12.51 -8.30 -0.94
CA GLU A 156 12.72 -8.83 0.41
C GLU A 156 11.87 -8.10 1.45
N ILE A 157 11.53 -8.82 2.51
CA ILE A 157 10.82 -8.27 3.67
C ILE A 157 11.52 -8.66 4.97
N ALA A 158 11.37 -7.81 5.98
CA ALA A 158 11.77 -8.04 7.34
C ALA A 158 10.53 -8.20 8.23
N ALA A 159 10.47 -9.23 9.07
CA ALA A 159 9.45 -9.36 10.11
C ALA A 159 9.95 -8.64 11.37
N LEU A 160 9.48 -7.40 11.57
CA LEU A 160 10.02 -6.52 12.61
C LEU A 160 9.47 -6.86 13.99
N GLY A 161 8.16 -7.15 14.07
CA GLY A 161 7.48 -7.34 15.36
C GLY A 161 7.56 -6.11 16.26
N ALA A 162 7.67 -4.92 15.67
CA ALA A 162 7.81 -3.67 16.40
C ALA A 162 6.43 -3.04 16.66
N GLU A 163 6.34 -2.20 17.70
CA GLU A 163 5.09 -1.50 18.01
C GLU A 163 4.63 -0.61 16.84
N HIS A 164 5.56 0.01 16.12
CA HIS A 164 5.27 0.96 15.04
C HIS A 164 5.08 0.31 13.66
N ALA A 165 5.54 -0.93 13.46
CA ALA A 165 5.49 -1.61 12.16
C ALA A 165 5.55 -3.14 12.31
N ASP A 166 4.71 -3.84 11.53
CA ASP A 166 4.71 -5.30 11.48
C ASP A 166 5.87 -5.79 10.62
N PHE A 167 6.10 -5.12 9.48
CA PHE A 167 7.08 -5.50 8.48
C PHE A 167 7.91 -4.32 7.97
N GLY A 168 9.14 -4.63 7.59
CA GLY A 168 10.05 -3.78 6.85
C GLY A 168 10.19 -4.26 5.41
N SER A 169 10.45 -3.36 4.47
CA SER A 169 10.64 -3.72 3.06
C SER A 169 11.53 -2.71 2.32
N HIS A 170 11.88 -3.02 1.07
CA HIS A 170 12.75 -2.19 0.23
C HIS A 170 12.17 -0.80 0.00
N VAL A 171 12.98 0.24 0.18
CA VAL A 171 12.49 1.64 0.16
C VAL A 171 12.56 2.31 -1.19
N ARG A 172 13.23 1.73 -2.19
CA ARG A 172 13.42 2.42 -3.47
C ARG A 172 12.37 2.01 -4.51
N PRO A 173 11.99 2.94 -5.39
CA PRO A 173 11.28 2.63 -6.64
C PRO A 173 12.05 1.65 -7.52
N LEU A 174 11.37 1.06 -8.51
CA LEU A 174 11.99 0.11 -9.46
C LEU A 174 13.12 0.72 -10.29
N ASP A 175 13.09 2.03 -10.56
CA ASP A 175 14.17 2.73 -11.25
C ASP A 175 15.44 2.89 -10.38
N GLY A 176 15.41 2.43 -9.12
CA GLY A 176 16.55 2.45 -8.19
C GLY A 176 16.88 3.83 -7.63
N THR A 177 16.14 4.87 -8.02
CA THR A 177 16.41 6.26 -7.61
C THR A 177 16.14 6.47 -6.12
N LEU A 178 16.83 7.44 -5.52
CA LEU A 178 16.51 7.89 -4.16
C LEU A 178 15.31 8.85 -4.13
N SER A 179 14.96 9.44 -5.28
CA SER A 179 13.81 10.31 -5.41
C SER A 179 12.52 9.51 -5.22
N GLY A 180 11.72 9.88 -4.21
CA GLY A 180 10.51 9.14 -3.83
C GLY A 180 10.77 7.86 -3.04
N ALA A 181 12.02 7.61 -2.61
CA ALA A 181 12.30 6.49 -1.71
C ALA A 181 11.69 6.73 -0.32
N GLY A 182 11.15 5.68 0.29
CA GLY A 182 10.56 5.76 1.63
C GLY A 182 9.54 4.67 1.93
N ALA A 183 8.78 4.87 3.02
CA ALA A 183 7.77 3.92 3.50
C ALA A 183 6.68 3.64 2.44
N SER A 184 6.38 4.61 1.58
CA SER A 184 5.46 4.44 0.45
C SER A 184 5.87 3.32 -0.52
N MET A 185 7.16 3.28 -0.89
CA MET A 185 7.68 2.24 -1.78
C MET A 185 7.80 0.92 -1.05
N ALA A 186 8.21 0.93 0.23
CA ALA A 186 8.26 -0.27 1.06
C ALA A 186 6.88 -0.93 1.19
N CYS A 187 5.83 -0.12 1.40
CA CYS A 187 4.45 -0.57 1.40
C CYS A 187 4.04 -1.18 0.05
N ALA A 188 4.42 -0.55 -1.07
CA ALA A 188 4.15 -1.08 -2.40
C ALA A 188 4.83 -2.44 -2.65
N TRP A 189 6.12 -2.56 -2.27
CA TRP A 189 6.87 -3.82 -2.38
C TRP A 189 6.20 -4.94 -1.58
N LEU A 190 5.86 -4.68 -0.31
CA LEU A 190 5.18 -5.69 0.51
C LEU A 190 3.80 -6.04 -0.04
N SER A 191 3.03 -5.04 -0.48
CA SER A 191 1.71 -5.22 -1.09
C SER A 191 1.79 -6.07 -2.35
N GLY A 192 2.81 -5.87 -3.18
CA GLY A 192 3.05 -6.67 -4.37
C GLY A 192 3.37 -8.14 -4.05
N LEU A 193 4.18 -8.40 -3.03
CA LEU A 193 4.47 -9.76 -2.55
C LEU A 193 3.21 -10.44 -1.99
N ALA A 194 2.43 -9.70 -1.20
CA ALA A 194 1.16 -10.16 -0.66
C ALA A 194 0.15 -10.46 -1.78
N ALA A 195 0.04 -9.58 -2.77
CA ALA A 195 -0.82 -9.78 -3.93
C ALA A 195 -0.44 -11.02 -4.74
N ARG A 196 0.87 -11.27 -4.93
CA ARG A 196 1.35 -12.49 -5.60
C ARG A 196 0.90 -13.76 -4.86
N HIS A 197 0.96 -13.75 -3.53
CA HIS A 197 0.49 -14.88 -2.71
C HIS A 197 -1.02 -15.09 -2.83
N LEU A 198 -1.80 -14.02 -2.67
CA LEU A 198 -3.27 -14.07 -2.78
C LEU A 198 -3.73 -14.53 -4.17
N ALA A 199 -3.06 -14.07 -5.23
CA ALA A 199 -3.36 -14.47 -6.61
C ALA A 199 -3.03 -15.96 -6.89
N ALA A 200 -2.14 -16.58 -6.11
CA ALA A 200 -1.75 -17.98 -6.22
C ALA A 200 -2.62 -18.92 -5.35
N ALA A 201 -3.84 -18.49 -4.99
CA ALA A 201 -4.77 -19.16 -4.07
C ALA A 201 -4.40 -19.11 -2.58
N GLY A 202 -3.57 -18.14 -2.18
CA GLY A 202 -3.36 -17.81 -0.77
C GLY A 202 -4.63 -17.22 -0.13
N SER A 203 -4.86 -17.49 1.15
CA SER A 203 -5.95 -16.90 1.93
C SER A 203 -5.49 -15.63 2.65
N ALA A 204 -6.38 -14.63 2.77
CA ALA A 204 -6.10 -13.42 3.54
C ALA A 204 -5.78 -13.71 5.01
N ASP A 205 -6.45 -14.70 5.61
CA ASP A 205 -6.27 -15.08 7.01
C ASP A 205 -4.86 -15.63 7.31
N GLN A 206 -4.24 -16.29 6.34
CA GLN A 206 -2.89 -16.85 6.48
C GLN A 206 -1.79 -15.88 6.04
N LEU A 207 -2.15 -14.75 5.42
CA LEU A 207 -1.20 -13.84 4.80
C LEU A 207 -0.14 -13.34 5.78
N HIS A 208 -0.52 -12.95 7.00
CA HIS A 208 0.43 -12.44 7.99
C HIS A 208 1.46 -13.52 8.38
N ALA A 209 1.01 -14.75 8.64
CA ALA A 209 1.90 -15.87 8.95
C ALA A 209 2.81 -16.22 7.77
N TRP A 210 2.26 -16.20 6.55
CA TRP A 210 3.02 -16.42 5.33
C TRP A 210 4.11 -15.36 5.13
N LEU A 211 3.77 -14.06 5.25
CA LEU A 211 4.73 -12.96 5.16
C LEU A 211 5.86 -13.10 6.19
N ARG A 212 5.53 -13.49 7.42
CA ARG A 212 6.56 -13.77 8.45
C ARG A 212 7.48 -14.92 8.07
N ALA A 213 6.94 -15.99 7.48
CA ALA A 213 7.73 -17.13 7.01
C ALA A 213 8.60 -16.80 5.79
N GLN A 214 8.22 -15.80 4.98
CA GLN A 214 9.02 -15.32 3.85
C GLN A 214 10.08 -14.27 4.25
N ALA A 215 10.08 -13.81 5.51
CA ALA A 215 10.98 -12.75 5.92
C ALA A 215 12.44 -13.19 5.87
N ARG A 216 13.28 -12.37 5.23
CA ARG A 216 14.74 -12.55 5.19
C ARG A 216 15.43 -12.05 6.45
N HIS A 217 14.81 -11.08 7.11
CA HIS A 217 15.31 -10.48 8.34
C HIS A 217 14.24 -10.54 9.42
N HIS A 218 14.68 -10.67 10.67
CA HIS A 218 13.82 -10.67 11.83
C HIS A 218 14.28 -9.62 12.85
N GLY A 219 13.32 -9.06 13.57
CA GLY A 219 13.56 -8.00 14.55
C GLY A 219 13.89 -6.66 13.90
N VAL A 220 13.97 -5.62 14.71
CA VAL A 220 14.33 -4.27 14.26
C VAL A 220 15.81 -4.21 13.92
N ASP A 221 16.16 -3.53 12.83
CA ASP A 221 17.55 -3.28 12.48
C ASP A 221 18.26 -2.51 13.61
N ASN A 222 19.41 -3.03 14.04
CA ASN A 222 20.28 -2.37 15.00
C ASN A 222 21.60 -2.04 14.29
N PRO A 223 21.74 -0.84 13.70
CA PRO A 223 22.94 -0.46 12.97
C PRO A 223 24.21 -0.53 13.83
N GLY A 224 24.08 -0.35 15.15
CA GLY A 224 25.21 -0.42 16.10
C GLY A 224 25.71 -1.83 16.39
N SER A 225 24.98 -2.89 15.97
CA SER A 225 25.44 -4.28 16.08
C SER A 225 26.03 -4.83 14.79
N ARG A 226 26.13 -4.02 13.74
CA ARG A 226 26.82 -4.42 12.51
C ARG A 226 28.32 -4.30 12.75
N THR A 227 28.96 -5.40 13.12
CA THR A 227 30.42 -5.50 13.03
C THR A 227 30.79 -5.23 11.57
N HIS A 228 31.54 -4.15 11.33
CA HIS A 228 32.22 -3.95 10.06
C HIS A 228 33.31 -5.03 9.95
N GLU A 229 32.96 -6.21 9.47
CA GLU A 229 33.95 -7.07 8.83
C GLU A 229 34.32 -6.37 7.51
N GLN A 230 35.55 -5.86 7.52
CA GLN A 230 36.22 -5.18 6.41
C GLN A 230 36.54 -6.18 5.29
#